data_AF-A0A2R7YT81-F1
#
_entry.id   AF-A0A2R7YT81-F1
#
_cell.length_a   1.000
_cell.length_b   1.000
_cell.length_c   1.000
_cell.angle_alpha   90.00
_cell.angle_beta   90.00
_cell.angle_gamma   90.00
#
_symmetry.space_group_name_H-M   'P 1'
#
loop_
_entity.id
_entity.type
_entity.pdbx_description
1 polymer ?
#
loop_
_entity_poly.entity_id
_entity_poly.type
_entity_poly.pdbx_seq_one_letter_code
_entity_poly.pdbx_strand_id
1 'polypeptide(L)'
;MTSETTIRVGIYWKPGVWDLARSAYVADLDTDPDSPDSFIGWLALALVQHARRSPEQRATLAVDAEQHPAQVSTRRSFNKSHPLPASTMGEVEAAIVTDRSEFGRALGRSAFTQEAVLAAAVDARRRLGRELPPPPQKLSNRPPRRPGGRRPAT
;
A
#
# COMPACT_ATOMS: atom_id res chain seq x y z
N MET A 1 6.22 24.81 -10.28
CA MET A 1 5.65 23.68 -9.51
C MET A 1 4.21 23.51 -9.93
N THR A 2 3.93 22.57 -10.82
CA THR A 2 2.54 22.22 -11.16
C THR A 2 1.94 21.49 -9.97
N SER A 3 0.93 22.08 -9.33
CA SER A 3 0.17 21.39 -8.30
C SER A 3 -0.47 20.14 -8.91
N GLU A 4 -0.09 18.96 -8.45
CA GLU A 4 -0.68 17.72 -8.91
C GLU A 4 -2.14 17.66 -8.48
N THR A 5 -3.06 17.43 -9.43
CA THR A 5 -4.49 17.37 -9.15
C THR A 5 -4.80 16.14 -8.31
N THR A 6 -5.39 16.34 -7.13
CA THR A 6 -5.83 15.26 -6.24
C THR A 6 -7.33 15.02 -6.37
N ILE A 7 -7.74 13.75 -6.38
CA ILE A 7 -9.15 13.33 -6.37
C ILE A 7 -9.48 12.53 -5.11
N ARG A 8 -10.74 12.56 -4.67
CA ARG A 8 -11.21 11.76 -3.53
C ARG A 8 -11.59 10.36 -3.99
N VAL A 9 -10.88 9.35 -3.49
CA VAL A 9 -11.11 7.94 -3.82
C VAL A 9 -11.63 7.21 -2.59
N GLY A 10 -12.84 6.66 -2.67
CA GLY A 10 -13.38 5.77 -1.65
C GLY A 10 -12.78 4.38 -1.77
N ILE A 11 -12.06 3.93 -0.75
CA ILE A 11 -11.51 2.57 -0.70
C ILE A 11 -12.23 1.79 0.39
N TYR A 12 -12.75 0.62 0.05
CA TYR A 12 -13.27 -0.34 1.00
C TYR A 12 -12.13 -1.17 1.57
N TRP A 13 -11.96 -1.09 2.88
CA TRP A 13 -10.88 -1.75 3.61
C TRP A 13 -11.41 -2.95 4.39
N LYS A 14 -10.69 -4.06 4.26
CA LYS A 14 -10.67 -5.08 5.29
C LYS A 14 -9.84 -4.58 6.48
N PRO A 15 -10.29 -4.74 7.73
CA PRO A 15 -9.59 -4.16 8.87
C PRO A 15 -8.16 -4.67 9.07
N GLY A 16 -7.91 -5.96 8.79
CA GLY A 16 -6.56 -6.52 8.82
C GLY A 16 -5.61 -5.89 7.79
N VAL A 17 -6.08 -5.69 6.55
CA VAL A 17 -5.30 -5.03 5.50
C VAL A 17 -5.04 -3.55 5.83
N TRP A 18 -6.02 -2.85 6.40
CA TRP A 18 -5.83 -1.48 6.87
C TRP A 18 -4.79 -1.36 7.99
N ASP A 19 -4.80 -2.28 8.94
CA ASP A 19 -3.82 -2.32 10.02
C ASP A 19 -2.42 -2.61 9.46
N LEU A 20 -2.32 -3.58 8.56
CA LEU A 20 -1.07 -3.91 7.87
C LEU A 20 -0.51 -2.73 7.07
N ALA A 21 -1.37 -1.98 6.37
CA ALA A 21 -0.95 -0.78 5.62
C ALA A 21 -0.27 0.24 6.53
N ARG A 22 -0.84 0.47 7.73
CA ARG A 22 -0.28 1.41 8.70
C ARG A 22 1.01 0.91 9.32
N SER A 23 1.12 -0.39 9.58
CA SER A 23 2.36 -1.04 10.02
C SER A 23 3.47 -0.93 8.97
N ALA A 24 3.15 -1.23 7.71
CA ALA A 24 4.10 -1.18 6.60
C ALA A 24 4.61 0.24 6.35
N TYR A 25 3.70 1.24 6.36
CA TYR A 25 4.09 2.64 6.25
C TYR A 25 5.06 3.06 7.35
N VAL A 26 4.78 2.71 8.62
CA VAL A 26 5.69 3.07 9.72
C VAL A 26 7.04 2.37 9.57
N ALA A 27 7.07 1.10 9.14
CA ALA A 27 8.32 0.39 8.88
C ALA A 27 9.14 1.07 7.78
N ASP A 28 8.51 1.40 6.64
CA ASP A 28 9.20 2.08 5.54
C ASP A 28 9.65 3.48 5.92
N LEU A 29 8.83 4.24 6.65
CA LEU A 29 9.18 5.58 7.12
C LEU A 29 10.47 5.58 7.98
N ASP A 30 10.68 4.51 8.74
CA ASP A 30 11.84 4.35 9.62
C ASP A 30 13.07 3.73 8.93
N THR A 31 12.91 3.08 7.78
CA THR A 31 13.98 2.26 7.17
C THR A 31 14.34 2.61 5.74
N ASP A 32 13.43 3.23 4.98
CA ASP A 32 13.63 3.62 3.60
C ASP A 32 13.76 5.16 3.51
N PRO A 33 14.96 5.69 3.21
CA PRO A 33 15.17 7.13 3.05
C PRO A 33 14.26 7.77 1.99
N ASP A 34 13.85 7.00 0.98
CA ASP A 34 13.02 7.44 -0.14
C ASP A 34 11.52 7.27 0.14
N SER A 35 11.15 6.66 1.28
CA SER A 35 9.75 6.50 1.67
C SER A 35 9.08 7.85 1.90
N PRO A 36 7.88 8.10 1.33
CA PRO A 36 7.16 9.35 1.51
C PRO A 36 6.93 9.73 2.99
N ASP A 37 6.97 11.03 3.29
CA ASP A 37 6.78 11.56 4.64
C ASP A 37 5.33 11.48 5.16
N SER A 38 4.40 11.01 4.34
CA SER A 38 2.98 10.91 4.65
C SER A 38 2.39 9.56 4.26
N PHE A 39 1.40 9.10 5.02
CA PHE A 39 0.71 7.84 4.72
C PHE A 39 0.04 7.87 3.34
N ILE A 40 -0.53 9.01 2.95
CA ILE A 40 -1.17 9.19 1.64
C ILE A 40 -0.12 9.14 0.52
N GLY A 41 1.03 9.78 0.70
CA GLY A 41 2.13 9.69 -0.26
C GLY A 41 2.65 8.24 -0.40
N TRP A 42 2.78 7.54 0.72
CA TRP A 42 3.18 6.13 0.73
C TRP A 42 2.16 5.23 0.03
N LEU A 43 0.87 5.44 0.28
CA LEU A 43 -0.20 4.70 -0.39
C LEU A 43 -0.20 4.95 -1.91
N ALA A 44 -0.01 6.20 -2.33
CA ALA A 44 0.12 6.54 -3.76
C ALA A 44 1.33 5.85 -4.39
N LEU A 45 2.49 5.84 -3.71
CA LEU A 45 3.68 5.13 -4.17
C LEU A 45 3.43 3.61 -4.28
N ALA A 46 2.79 2.99 -3.28
CA ALA A 46 2.45 1.57 -3.31
C ALA A 46 1.54 1.22 -4.49
N LEU A 47 0.54 2.07 -4.78
CA LEU A 47 -0.36 1.90 -5.93
C LEU A 47 0.39 1.99 -7.26
N VAL A 48 1.23 3.00 -7.44
CA VAL A 48 2.06 3.18 -8.65
C VAL A 48 3.00 1.97 -8.84
N GLN A 49 3.70 1.56 -7.79
CA GLN A 49 4.60 0.40 -7.83
C GLN A 49 3.84 -0.88 -8.20
N HIS A 50 2.59 -1.04 -7.76
CA HIS A 50 1.78 -2.20 -8.13
C HIS A 50 1.25 -2.11 -9.56
N ALA A 51 0.79 -0.94 -10.00
CA ALA A 51 0.35 -0.69 -11.37
C ALA A 51 1.46 -0.91 -12.41
N ARG A 52 2.72 -0.63 -12.05
CA ARG A 52 3.89 -0.83 -12.93
C ARG A 52 4.41 -2.24 -13.03
N ARG A 53 3.93 -3.17 -12.18
CA ARG A 53 4.26 -4.60 -12.32
C ARG A 53 3.68 -5.12 -13.64
N SER A 54 4.23 -6.20 -14.17
CA SER A 54 3.59 -6.87 -15.31
C SER A 54 2.26 -7.50 -14.86
N PRO A 55 1.30 -7.70 -15.78
CA PRO A 55 0.06 -8.41 -15.49
C PRO A 55 0.29 -9.81 -14.86
N GLU A 56 1.31 -10.55 -15.31
CA GLU A 56 1.71 -11.83 -14.73
C GLU A 56 2.13 -11.69 -13.27
N GLN A 57 3.00 -10.72 -12.97
CA GLN A 57 3.46 -10.46 -11.61
C GLN A 57 2.30 -10.08 -10.69
N ARG A 58 1.36 -9.25 -11.17
CA ARG A 58 0.15 -8.94 -10.41
C ARG A 58 -0.73 -10.16 -10.19
N ALA A 59 -0.89 -11.02 -11.19
CA ALA A 59 -1.67 -12.25 -11.07
C ALA A 59 -1.07 -13.21 -10.03
N THR A 60 0.26 -13.37 -10.00
CA THR A 60 0.94 -14.15 -8.95
C THR A 60 0.70 -13.55 -7.57
N LEU A 61 0.91 -12.23 -7.41
CA LEU A 61 0.70 -11.55 -6.12
C LEU A 61 -0.75 -11.60 -5.65
N ALA A 62 -1.71 -11.71 -6.58
CA ALA A 62 -3.12 -11.81 -6.24
C ALA A 62 -3.46 -13.11 -5.51
N VAL A 63 -2.86 -14.22 -5.94
CA VAL A 63 -3.00 -15.53 -5.28
C VAL A 63 -2.47 -15.43 -3.86
N ASP A 64 -1.28 -14.86 -3.69
CA ASP A 64 -0.68 -14.64 -2.37
C ASP A 64 -1.55 -13.69 -1.52
N ALA A 65 -2.10 -12.64 -2.14
CA ALA A 65 -2.93 -11.65 -1.49
C ALA A 65 -4.25 -12.23 -0.98
N GLU A 66 -4.86 -13.17 -1.71
CA GLU A 66 -6.11 -13.84 -1.31
C GLU A 66 -5.92 -14.73 -0.08
N GLN A 67 -4.77 -15.41 -0.01
CA GLN A 67 -4.42 -16.30 1.10
C GLN A 67 -3.83 -15.56 2.31
N HIS A 68 -3.54 -14.26 2.18
CA HIS A 68 -2.87 -13.51 3.22
C HIS A 68 -3.74 -13.39 4.50
N PRO A 69 -3.21 -13.65 5.71
CA PRO A 69 -3.99 -13.63 6.96
C PRO A 69 -4.75 -12.32 7.23
N ALA A 70 -4.19 -11.19 6.76
CA ALA A 70 -4.84 -9.88 6.84
C ALA A 70 -6.19 -9.78 6.11
N GLN A 71 -6.48 -10.69 5.17
CA GLN A 71 -7.76 -10.81 4.47
C GLN A 71 -8.88 -11.37 5.35
N VAL A 72 -8.53 -12.07 6.42
CA VAL A 72 -9.48 -12.68 7.34
C VAL A 72 -9.64 -11.75 8.54
N SER A 73 -10.86 -11.23 8.72
CA SER A 73 -11.15 -10.37 9.87
C SER A 73 -12.57 -10.62 10.39
N THR A 74 -12.69 -10.70 11.71
CA THR A 74 -13.98 -10.70 12.41
C THR A 74 -14.59 -9.30 12.52
N ARG A 75 -13.78 -8.26 12.29
CA ARG A 75 -14.24 -6.86 12.28
C ARG A 75 -14.88 -6.54 10.92
N ARG A 76 -15.93 -5.71 10.95
CA ARG A 76 -16.63 -5.25 9.74
C ARG A 76 -15.70 -4.41 8.86
N SER A 77 -15.70 -4.69 7.56
CA SER A 77 -15.09 -3.83 6.56
C SER A 77 -15.72 -2.43 6.57
N PHE A 78 -14.95 -1.42 6.17
CA PHE A 78 -15.40 -0.03 6.18
C PHE A 78 -14.88 0.72 4.95
N ASN A 79 -15.60 1.76 4.54
CA ASN A 79 -15.16 2.67 3.48
C ASN A 79 -14.35 3.83 4.08
N LYS A 80 -13.25 4.20 3.43
CA LYS A 80 -12.48 5.41 3.77
C LYS A 80 -12.10 6.15 2.50
N SER A 81 -12.42 7.45 2.47
CA SER A 81 -12.02 8.35 1.38
C SER A 81 -10.60 8.86 1.58
N HIS A 82 -9.78 8.74 0.53
CA HIS A 82 -8.39 9.21 0.50
C HIS A 82 -8.19 10.22 -0.64
N PRO A 83 -7.49 11.34 -0.41
CA PRO A 83 -7.08 12.24 -1.48
C PRO A 83 -5.85 11.64 -2.19
N LEU A 84 -6.02 11.12 -3.41
CA LEU A 84 -4.93 10.52 -4.19
C LEU A 84 -4.67 11.33 -5.46
N PRO A 85 -3.43 11.36 -5.99
CA PRO A 85 -3.15 11.96 -7.28
C PRO A 85 -4.00 11.36 -8.40
N ALA A 86 -4.54 12.21 -9.27
CA ALA A 86 -5.31 11.78 -10.44
C ALA A 86 -4.46 10.92 -11.39
N SER A 87 -3.18 11.27 -11.54
CA SER A 87 -2.15 10.51 -12.28
C SER A 87 -2.03 9.07 -11.78
N THR A 88 -1.85 8.88 -10.47
CA THR A 88 -1.79 7.56 -9.83
C THR A 88 -3.03 6.73 -10.12
N MET A 89 -4.22 7.34 -10.02
CA MET A 89 -5.46 6.62 -10.31
C MET A 89 -5.62 6.28 -11.79
N GLY A 90 -5.09 7.11 -12.70
CA GLY A 90 -4.97 6.77 -14.12
C GLY A 90 -4.11 5.53 -14.35
N GLU A 91 -2.96 5.40 -13.68
CA GLU A 91 -2.10 4.20 -13.77
C GLU A 91 -2.83 2.95 -13.22
N VAL A 92 -3.51 3.08 -12.08
CA VAL A 92 -4.30 1.99 -11.48
C VAL A 92 -5.41 1.51 -12.42
N GLU A 93 -6.15 2.45 -13.01
CA GLU A 93 -7.25 2.12 -13.92
C GLU A 93 -6.76 1.45 -15.20
N ALA A 94 -5.64 1.93 -15.77
CA ALA A 94 -4.99 1.28 -16.90
C ALA A 94 -4.56 -0.15 -16.57
N ALA A 95 -3.90 -0.36 -15.42
CA ALA A 95 -3.46 -1.69 -14.98
C ALA A 95 -4.64 -2.66 -14.78
N ILE A 96 -5.74 -2.21 -14.20
CA ILE A 96 -6.97 -3.01 -14.04
C ILE A 96 -7.55 -3.40 -15.41
N VAL A 97 -7.56 -2.48 -16.38
CA VAL A 97 -8.05 -2.77 -17.73
C VAL A 97 -7.17 -3.83 -18.40
N THR A 98 -5.85 -3.71 -18.28
CA THR A 98 -4.88 -4.69 -18.79
C THR A 98 -5.06 -6.07 -18.15
N ASP A 99 -5.19 -6.13 -16.82
CA ASP A 99 -5.40 -7.39 -16.09
C ASP A 99 -6.69 -8.09 -16.54
N ARG A 100 -7.74 -7.31 -16.81
CA ARG A 100 -8.99 -7.84 -17.34
C ARG A 100 -8.82 -8.37 -18.76
N SER A 101 -8.12 -7.67 -19.65
CA SER A 101 -7.99 -8.08 -21.06
C SER A 101 -7.07 -9.28 -21.24
N GLU A 102 -5.99 -9.37 -20.46
CA GLU A 102 -4.95 -10.39 -20.65
C GLU A 102 -5.14 -11.61 -19.75
N PHE A 103 -5.69 -11.43 -18.54
CA PHE A 103 -5.82 -12.50 -17.54
C PHE A 103 -7.26 -12.72 -17.08
N GLY A 104 -8.24 -12.01 -17.66
CA GLY A 104 -9.65 -12.13 -17.28
C GLY A 104 -9.97 -11.62 -15.85
N ARG A 105 -9.03 -10.93 -15.20
CA ARG A 105 -9.15 -10.47 -13.80
C ARG A 105 -9.95 -9.16 -13.71
N ALA A 106 -11.26 -9.25 -13.52
CA ALA A 106 -12.15 -8.10 -13.39
C ALA A 106 -12.15 -7.50 -11.96
N LEU A 107 -11.07 -6.84 -11.57
CA LEU A 107 -10.92 -6.22 -10.25
C LEU A 107 -11.55 -4.81 -10.17
N GLY A 108 -12.02 -4.45 -8.98
CA GLY A 108 -12.32 -3.06 -8.63
C GLY A 108 -11.14 -2.35 -7.97
N ARG A 109 -11.16 -1.01 -7.95
CA ARG A 109 -10.10 -0.17 -7.34
C ARG A 109 -9.77 -0.56 -5.89
N SER A 110 -10.77 -0.93 -5.09
CA SER A 110 -10.55 -1.33 -3.69
C SER A 110 -9.79 -2.65 -3.57
N ALA A 111 -10.09 -3.65 -4.41
CA ALA A 111 -9.38 -4.93 -4.41
C ALA A 111 -7.92 -4.74 -4.87
N PHE A 112 -7.73 -3.99 -5.95
CA PHE A 112 -6.40 -3.63 -6.45
C PHE A 112 -5.56 -2.89 -5.38
N THR A 113 -6.19 -1.97 -4.64
CA THR A 113 -5.52 -1.27 -3.53
C THR A 113 -5.09 -2.23 -2.42
N GLN A 114 -5.92 -3.23 -2.09
CA GLN A 114 -5.57 -4.22 -1.07
C GLN A 114 -4.39 -5.10 -1.54
N GLU A 115 -4.37 -5.53 -2.80
CA GLU A 115 -3.24 -6.26 -3.39
C GLU A 115 -1.95 -5.42 -3.34
N ALA A 116 -2.02 -4.14 -3.74
CA ALA A 116 -0.89 -3.22 -3.70
C ALA A 116 -0.32 -3.05 -2.28
N VAL A 117 -1.19 -2.90 -1.28
CA VAL A 117 -0.78 -2.79 0.13
C VAL A 117 -0.13 -4.07 0.63
N LEU A 118 -0.67 -5.23 0.28
CA LEU A 118 -0.11 -6.52 0.72
C LEU A 118 1.27 -6.74 0.11
N ALA A 119 1.44 -6.45 -1.17
CA ALA A 119 2.74 -6.47 -1.84
C ALA A 119 3.72 -5.49 -1.18
N ALA A 120 3.30 -4.23 -0.94
CA ALA A 120 4.14 -3.24 -0.29
C ALA A 120 4.52 -3.63 1.15
N ALA A 121 3.63 -4.29 1.89
CA ALA A 121 3.91 -4.79 3.24
C ALA A 121 4.95 -5.92 3.23
N VAL A 122 4.91 -6.81 2.24
CA VAL A 122 5.96 -7.83 2.04
C VAL A 122 7.31 -7.15 1.76
N ASP A 123 7.33 -6.15 0.88
CA ASP A 123 8.54 -5.40 0.55
C ASP A 123 9.09 -4.64 1.78
N ALA A 124 8.22 -4.00 2.56
CA ALA A 124 8.57 -3.30 3.80
C ALA A 124 9.16 -4.25 4.84
N ARG A 125 8.56 -5.44 5.01
CA ARG A 125 9.08 -6.47 5.92
C ARG A 125 10.47 -6.94 5.48
N ARG A 126 10.68 -7.14 4.17
CA ARG A 126 11.99 -7.51 3.61
C ARG A 126 13.04 -6.43 3.88
N ARG A 127 12.73 -5.15 3.65
CA ARG A 127 13.63 -4.02 3.95
C ARG A 127 13.96 -3.92 5.44
N LEU A 128 12.95 -4.06 6.30
CA LEU A 128 13.09 -3.98 7.75
C LEU A 128 13.93 -5.15 8.32
N GLY A 129 13.93 -6.31 7.66
CA GLY A 129 14.69 -7.49 8.08
C GLY A 129 14.13 -8.22 9.32
N ARG A 130 12.92 -7.87 9.74
CA ARG A 130 12.18 -8.48 10.86
C ARG A 130 10.68 -8.29 10.66
N GLU A 131 9.87 -8.86 11.55
CA GLU A 131 8.42 -8.65 11.53
C GLU A 131 8.04 -7.16 11.61
N LEU A 132 6.96 -6.82 10.91
CA LEU A 132 6.43 -5.45 10.90
C LEU A 132 5.98 -5.04 12.30
N PRO A 133 6.12 -3.75 12.68
CA PRO A 133 5.64 -3.27 13.95
C PRO A 133 4.11 -3.44 14.06
N PRO A 134 3.56 -3.52 15.28
CA PRO A 134 2.11 -3.54 15.46
C PRO A 134 1.48 -2.26 14.88
N PRO A 135 0.22 -2.32 14.41
CA PRO A 135 -0.44 -1.16 13.84
C PRO A 135 -0.53 -0.04 14.88
N PRO A 136 -0.18 1.21 14.53
CA PRO A 136 -0.22 2.31 15.48
C PRO A 136 -1.67 2.58 15.93
N GLN A 137 -1.89 2.92 17.20
CA GLN A 137 -3.23 3.29 17.70
C GLN A 137 -3.77 4.54 17.00
N LYS A 138 -2.90 5.51 16.73
CA LYS A 138 -3.16 6.71 15.95
C LYS A 138 -2.03 6.93 14.96
N LEU A 139 -2.37 7.32 13.73
CA LEU A 139 -1.41 7.68 12.70
C LEU A 139 -1.71 9.12 12.27
N SER A 140 -0.84 10.06 12.65
CA SER A 140 -0.90 11.41 12.08
C SER A 140 -0.60 11.35 10.59
N ASN A 141 -0.99 12.37 9.83
CA ASN A 141 -0.76 12.35 8.38
C ASN A 141 0.73 12.38 8.01
N ARG A 142 1.56 13.04 8.83
CA ARG A 142 3.02 13.17 8.69
C ARG A 142 3.72 12.95 10.03
N PRO A 143 3.85 11.71 10.50
CA PRO A 143 4.62 11.42 11.70
C PRO A 143 6.11 11.71 11.46
N PRO A 144 6.85 12.15 12.49
CA PRO A 144 8.29 12.33 12.37
C PRO A 144 8.99 10.98 12.15
N ARG A 145 10.01 10.95 11.29
CA ARG A 145 10.88 9.78 11.13
C ARG A 145 11.64 9.51 12.42
N ARG A 146 11.83 8.24 12.79
CA ARG A 146 12.72 7.91 13.90
C ARG A 146 14.14 8.35 13.57
N PRO A 147 14.88 9.01 14.48
CA PRO A 147 16.30 9.29 14.26
C PRO A 147 16.99 7.95 14.02
N GLY A 148 17.63 7.81 12.84
CA GLY A 148 18.28 6.57 12.44
C GLY A 148 19.14 6.03 13.58
N GLY A 149 18.85 4.82 14.04
CA GLY A 149 19.66 4.16 15.04
C GLY A 149 21.07 4.05 14.48
N ARG A 150 21.99 4.90 14.96
CA ARG A 150 23.42 4.70 14.75
C ARG A 150 23.74 3.28 15.20
N ARG A 151 24.11 2.40 14.27
CA ARG A 151 24.83 1.18 14.65
C ARG A 151 26.05 1.64 15.48
N PRO A 152 26.28 1.12 16.69
CA PRO A 152 27.56 1.33 17.34
C PRO A 152 28.64 0.77 16.40
N ALA A 153 29.62 1.60 16.07
CA ALA A 153 30.82 1.12 15.39
C ALA A 153 31.50 0.13 16.33
N THR A 154 31.76 -1.08 15.82
CA THR A 154 32.62 -2.07 16.48
C THR A 154 34.06 -1.58 16.49
#